data_AF-A0A2D8JJG7-F1
#
_entry.id   AF-A0A2D8JJG7-F1
#
_cell.length_a   1.000
_cell.length_b   1.000
_cell.length_c   1.000
_cell.angle_alpha   90.00
_cell.angle_beta   90.00
_cell.angle_gamma   90.00
#
_symmetry.space_group_name_H-M   'P 1'
#
loop_
_entity.id
_entity.type
_entity.pdbx_description
1 polymer ?
#
loop_
_entity_poly.entity_id
_entity_poly.type
_entity_poly.pdbx_seq_one_letter_code
_entity_poly.pdbx_strand_id
1 'polypeptide(L)'
;MKNLKIAISAPVIDNIYSFMVAKSCISEPGVEVVGVFALKLWSLKRIVNEFIRLRSRLLIKIWQKYFSESINEIRNDTTTGFSYENIDQEEANLESLCLKNSIPFEYFKDPNDEKAINFLEDLKPDVI
;
A
#
# COMPACT_ATOMS: atom_id res chain seq x y z
N MET A 1 22.54 6.44 20.62
CA MET A 1 22.22 7.26 19.43
C MET A 1 20.70 7.38 19.40
N LYS A 2 20.14 8.52 18.98
CA LYS A 2 18.68 8.68 18.89
C LYS A 2 18.20 7.81 17.72
N ASN A 3 17.26 6.90 17.95
CA ASN A 3 16.65 6.14 16.86
C ASN A 3 15.80 7.09 16.01
N LEU A 4 15.86 6.93 14.69
CA LEU A 4 15.05 7.66 13.73
C LEU A 4 13.64 7.10 13.75
N LYS A 5 12.65 7.92 14.12
CA LYS A 5 11.25 7.50 14.18
C LYS A 5 10.60 7.62 12.82
N ILE A 6 10.11 6.52 12.29
CA ILE A 6 9.49 6.45 10.97
C ILE A 6 8.03 6.02 11.10
N ALA A 7 7.12 6.77 10.48
CA ALA A 7 5.79 6.27 10.19
C ALA A 7 5.73 5.83 8.72
N ILE A 8 4.90 4.84 8.38
CA ILE A 8 4.80 4.35 7.00
C ILE A 8 3.38 4.58 6.49
N SER A 9 3.28 5.30 5.37
CA SER A 9 2.03 5.43 4.62
C SER A 9 1.95 4.41 3.49
N ALA A 10 0.95 3.53 3.54
CA ALA A 10 0.68 2.56 2.50
C ALA A 10 -0.59 2.92 1.72
N PRO A 11 -0.61 2.78 0.38
CA PRO A 11 -1.81 3.05 -0.39
C PRO A 11 -2.90 1.99 -0.12
N VAL A 12 -2.51 0.75 0.16
CA VAL A 12 -3.36 -0.42 0.43
C VAL A 12 -2.60 -1.42 1.30
N ILE A 13 -3.34 -2.31 1.98
CA ILE A 13 -2.81 -3.33 2.90
C ILE A 13 -1.87 -4.30 2.20
N ASP A 14 -2.28 -4.77 1.02
CA ASP A 14 -1.59 -5.80 0.27
C ASP A 14 -0.53 -5.21 -0.67
N ASN A 15 -0.07 -3.99 -0.39
CA ASN A 15 0.97 -3.35 -1.19
C ASN A 15 2.33 -3.98 -0.85
N ILE A 16 2.83 -4.84 -1.74
CA ILE A 16 4.10 -5.57 -1.57
C ILE A 16 5.27 -4.61 -1.33
N TYR A 17 5.33 -3.49 -2.05
CA TYR A 17 6.41 -2.53 -1.88
C TYR A 17 6.41 -1.94 -0.47
N SER A 18 5.25 -1.52 0.03
CA SER A 18 5.08 -0.99 1.38
C SER A 18 5.43 -2.04 2.44
N PHE A 19 5.04 -3.29 2.19
CA PHE A 19 5.40 -4.42 3.04
C PHE A 19 6.90 -4.64 3.13
N MET A 20 7.60 -4.64 2.00
CA MET A 20 9.05 -4.81 1.97
C MET A 20 9.76 -3.63 2.64
N VAL A 21 9.33 -2.40 2.38
CA VAL A 21 9.88 -1.21 3.04
C VAL A 21 9.70 -1.30 4.54
N ALA A 22 8.51 -1.65 5.03
CA ALA A 22 8.27 -1.85 6.46
C ALA A 22 9.17 -2.93 7.06
N LYS A 23 9.29 -4.08 6.39
CA LYS A 23 10.16 -5.17 6.83
C LYS A 23 11.64 -4.77 6.89
N SER A 24 12.11 -4.03 5.90
CA SER A 24 13.47 -3.45 5.89
C SER A 24 13.66 -2.45 7.01
N CYS A 25 12.73 -1.53 7.24
CA CYS A 25 12.82 -0.53 8.31
C CYS A 25 12.82 -1.16 9.71
N ILE A 26 12.03 -2.21 9.93
CA ILE A 26 12.00 -2.96 11.19
C ILE A 26 13.34 -3.65 11.47
N SER A 27 14.03 -4.10 10.42
CA SER A 27 15.31 -4.82 10.53
C SER A 27 16.52 -3.89 10.64
N GLU A 28 16.37 -2.61 10.33
CA GLU A 28 17.47 -1.64 10.25
C GLU A 28 17.84 -1.10 11.64
N PRO A 29 19.11 -1.25 12.09
CA PRO A 29 19.53 -0.74 13.38
C PRO A 29 19.51 0.80 13.41
N GLY A 30 18.88 1.35 14.45
CA GLY A 30 18.75 2.80 14.61
C GLY A 30 17.52 3.40 13.93
N VAL A 31 16.66 2.57 13.33
CA VAL A 31 15.32 2.95 12.88
C VAL A 31 14.28 2.38 13.85
N GLU A 32 13.27 3.18 14.18
CA GLU A 32 12.12 2.78 14.97
C GLU A 32 10.85 3.06 14.16
N VAL A 33 10.15 1.99 13.73
CA VAL A 33 8.86 2.15 13.05
C VAL A 33 7.80 2.41 14.12
N VAL A 34 7.35 3.65 14.23
CA VAL A 34 6.42 4.09 15.29
C VAL A 34 4.96 3.87 14.92
N GLY A 35 4.65 3.72 13.64
CA GLY A 35 3.29 3.42 13.19
C GLY A 35 3.20 3.22 11.69
N VAL A 36 2.15 2.52 11.27
CA VAL A 36 1.85 2.27 9.86
C VAL A 36 0.39 2.58 9.63
N PHE A 37 0.06 3.16 8.49
CA PHE A 37 -1.32 3.38 8.13
C PHE A 37 -1.58 3.09 6.66
N ALA A 38 -2.79 2.61 6.36
CA ALA A 38 -3.23 2.32 5.00
C ALA A 38 -4.53 3.05 4.65
N LEU A 39 -4.75 3.29 3.35
CA LEU A 39 -6.00 3.88 2.88
C LEU A 39 -7.12 2.85 2.71
N LYS A 40 -8.33 3.20 3.16
CA LYS A 40 -9.55 2.44 2.88
C LYS A 40 -9.88 2.55 1.39
N LEU A 41 -9.70 1.44 0.67
CA LEU A 41 -10.04 1.33 -0.75
C LEU A 41 -11.53 1.52 -1.04
N TRP A 42 -12.39 1.06 -0.13
CA TRP A 42 -13.83 1.07 -0.29
C TRP A 42 -14.42 2.43 0.06
N SER A 43 -14.33 3.35 -0.90
CA SER A 43 -15.10 4.59 -0.92
C SER A 43 -16.02 4.55 -2.13
N LEU A 44 -17.33 4.44 -1.90
CA LEU A 44 -18.34 4.53 -2.98
C LEU A 44 -18.16 5.82 -3.78
N LYS A 45 -17.71 6.91 -3.12
CA LYS A 45 -17.34 8.16 -3.80
C LYS A 45 -16.15 7.97 -4.75
N ARG A 46 -15.14 7.16 -4.40
CA ARG A 46 -13.99 6.88 -5.28
C ARG A 46 -14.40 6.09 -6.51
N ILE A 47 -15.28 5.12 -6.36
CA ILE A 47 -15.85 4.37 -7.49
C ILE A 47 -16.60 5.33 -8.41
N VAL A 48 -17.55 6.11 -7.88
CA VAL A 48 -18.32 7.08 -8.67
C VAL A 48 -17.41 8.11 -9.35
N ASN A 49 -16.40 8.63 -8.65
CA ASN A 49 -15.47 9.60 -9.20
C ASN A 49 -14.55 8.99 -10.27
N GLU A 50 -14.08 7.75 -10.11
CA GLU A 50 -13.35 7.05 -11.18
C GLU A 50 -14.25 6.76 -12.39
N PHE A 51 -15.53 6.43 -12.17
CA PHE A 51 -16.51 6.28 -13.25
C PHE A 51 -16.75 7.61 -13.98
N ILE A 52 -16.84 8.74 -13.27
CA ILE A 52 -16.96 10.08 -13.87
C ILE A 52 -15.67 10.49 -14.59
N ARG A 53 -14.50 10.11 -14.06
CA ARG A 53 -13.19 10.43 -14.64
C ARG A 53 -12.93 9.63 -15.91
N LEU A 54 -13.25 8.35 -15.90
CA LEU A 54 -12.95 7.42 -16.98
C LEU A 54 -14.09 7.38 -18.03
N ARG A 55 -15.34 7.67 -17.66
CA ARG A 55 -16.52 7.71 -18.56
C ARG A 55 -16.47 6.61 -19.63
N SER A 56 -16.60 6.96 -20.90
CA SER A 56 -16.60 6.05 -22.05
C SER A 56 -15.27 5.32 -22.26
N ARG A 57 -14.15 5.79 -21.70
CA ARG A 57 -12.85 5.08 -21.81
C ARG A 57 -12.84 3.77 -21.02
N LEU A 58 -13.67 3.64 -19.98
CA LEU A 58 -13.83 2.40 -19.23
C LEU A 58 -14.51 1.33 -20.10
N LEU A 59 -15.58 1.72 -20.81
CA LEU A 59 -16.26 0.87 -21.77
C LEU A 59 -15.36 0.49 -22.95
N ILE A 60 -14.56 1.43 -23.47
CA ILE A 60 -13.57 1.15 -24.52
C ILE A 60 -12.50 0.16 -24.04
N LYS A 61 -11.99 0.30 -22.81
CA LYS A 61 -11.01 -0.65 -22.25
C LYS A 61 -11.60 -2.04 -22.00
N ILE A 62 -12.85 -2.11 -21.55
CA ILE A 62 -13.55 -3.39 -21.38
C ILE A 62 -13.77 -4.01 -22.76
N TRP A 63 -14.23 -3.24 -23.74
CA TRP A 63 -14.44 -3.72 -25.10
C TRP A 63 -13.12 -4.15 -25.76
N GLN A 64 -12.03 -3.40 -25.61
CA GLN A 64 -10.70 -3.81 -26.07
C GLN A 64 -10.19 -5.07 -25.33
N LYS A 65 -10.48 -5.23 -24.04
CA LYS A 65 -10.01 -6.39 -23.26
C LYS A 65 -10.77 -7.68 -23.58
N TYR A 66 -12.06 -7.59 -23.92
CA TYR A 66 -12.93 -8.75 -24.11
C TYR A 66 -13.38 -9.01 -25.55
N PHE A 67 -13.29 -8.01 -26.43
CA PHE A 67 -13.72 -8.08 -27.84
C PHE A 67 -12.62 -7.76 -28.86
N SER A 68 -11.43 -7.30 -28.46
CA SER A 68 -10.27 -7.30 -29.36
C SER A 68 -9.55 -8.64 -29.26
N GLU A 69 -9.97 -9.58 -30.09
CA GLU A 69 -9.36 -10.91 -30.25
C GLU A 69 -8.01 -10.87 -31.03
N SER A 70 -7.35 -9.71 -31.12
CA SER A 70 -6.04 -9.61 -31.79
C SER A 70 -5.19 -8.50 -31.17
N ILE A 71 -3.88 -8.73 -31.15
CA ILE A 71 -2.82 -8.00 -30.42
C ILE A 71 -2.61 -8.52 -28.99
N ASN A 72 -2.24 -9.80 -28.87
CA ASN A 72 -1.29 -10.25 -27.85
C ASN A 72 -0.16 -11.02 -28.55
N GLU A 73 0.51 -10.36 -29.49
CA GLU A 73 1.90 -10.72 -29.78
C GLU A 73 2.79 -9.82 -28.91
N ILE A 74 3.56 -10.49 -28.05
CA ILE A 74 4.80 -10.01 -27.44
C ILE A 74 4.63 -8.84 -26.45
N ARG A 75 4.40 -9.21 -25.19
CA ARG A 75 5.04 -8.52 -24.07
C ARG A 75 5.96 -9.50 -23.35
N ASN A 76 7.17 -9.64 -23.89
CA ASN A 76 8.33 -10.00 -23.10
C ASN A 76 8.63 -8.82 -22.17
N ASP A 77 7.82 -8.64 -21.12
CA ASP A 77 8.29 -7.88 -19.98
C ASP A 77 9.05 -8.88 -19.11
N THR A 78 10.37 -8.74 -19.12
CA THR A 78 11.22 -9.07 -17.98
C THR A 78 10.76 -8.27 -16.76
N THR A 79 9.56 -8.55 -16.26
CA THR A 79 9.26 -8.36 -14.85
C THR A 79 10.02 -9.49 -14.17
N THR A 80 11.19 -9.16 -13.64
CA THR A 80 11.75 -9.84 -12.48
C THR A 80 10.71 -9.72 -11.36
N GLY A 81 9.66 -10.54 -11.45
CA GLY A 81 8.66 -10.70 -10.42
C GLY A 81 9.40 -11.31 -9.25
N PHE A 82 9.65 -10.50 -8.24
CA PHE A 82 10.24 -10.96 -7.00
C PHE A 82 9.40 -12.14 -6.50
N SER A 83 10.06 -13.30 -6.41
CA SER A 83 9.42 -14.56 -6.06
C SER A 83 8.92 -14.46 -4.62
N TYR A 84 7.63 -14.70 -4.42
CA TYR A 84 6.93 -14.76 -3.13
C TYR A 84 7.48 -15.84 -2.18
N GLU A 85 8.47 -16.62 -2.62
CA GLU A 85 8.99 -17.82 -1.95
C GLU A 85 9.71 -17.56 -0.62
N ASN A 86 9.98 -16.30 -0.27
CA ASN A 86 10.61 -15.92 1.02
C ASN A 86 9.70 -15.11 1.95
N ILE A 87 8.43 -14.92 1.61
CA ILE A 87 7.46 -14.33 2.53
C ILE A 87 6.95 -15.46 3.42
N ASP A 88 7.40 -15.48 4.68
CA ASP A 88 6.80 -16.34 5.70
C ASP A 88 5.29 -16.16 5.68
N GLN A 89 4.55 -17.27 5.59
CA GLN A 89 3.09 -17.27 5.50
C GLN A 89 2.41 -16.55 6.68
N GLU A 90 3.13 -16.35 7.79
CA GLU A 90 2.67 -15.60 8.97
C GLU A 90 2.64 -14.07 8.76
N GLU A 91 3.34 -13.55 7.74
CA GLU A 91 3.38 -12.12 7.38
C GLU A 91 2.71 -11.89 6.02
N ALA A 92 1.49 -12.39 5.84
CA ALA A 92 0.77 -12.33 4.57
C ALA A 92 0.50 -10.89 4.08
N ASN A 93 0.46 -9.91 4.99
CA ASN A 93 0.24 -8.50 4.66
C ASN A 93 0.82 -7.53 5.71
N LEU A 94 0.69 -6.23 5.43
CA LEU A 94 1.24 -5.14 6.24
C LEU A 94 0.67 -5.10 7.67
N GLU A 95 -0.61 -5.43 7.84
CA GLU A 95 -1.28 -5.45 9.14
C GLU A 95 -0.75 -6.60 10.00
N SER A 96 -0.59 -7.80 9.43
CA SER A 96 0.02 -8.94 10.11
C SER A 96 1.47 -8.66 10.53
N LEU A 97 2.26 -8.00 9.67
CA LEU A 97 3.62 -7.59 10.00
C LEU A 97 3.67 -6.61 11.18
N CYS A 98 2.76 -5.63 11.21
CA CYS A 98 2.68 -4.65 12.31
C CYS A 98 2.26 -5.31 13.62
N LEU A 99 1.24 -6.17 13.58
CA LEU A 99 0.76 -6.92 14.74
C LEU A 99 1.89 -7.75 15.38
N LYS A 100 2.67 -8.48 14.57
CA LYS A 100 3.80 -9.30 15.02
C LYS A 100 4.88 -8.47 15.73
N ASN A 101 5.08 -7.23 15.29
CA ASN A 101 6.10 -6.33 15.85
C ASN A 101 5.54 -5.33 16.87
N SER A 102 4.27 -5.46 17.28
CA SER A 102 3.57 -4.53 18.19
C SER A 102 3.59 -3.07 17.71
N ILE A 103 3.54 -2.86 16.38
CA ILE A 103 3.50 -1.54 15.76
C ILE A 103 2.04 -1.11 15.58
N PRO A 104 1.66 0.12 15.98
CA PRO A 104 0.33 0.66 15.74
C PRO A 104 0.00 0.65 14.24
N PHE A 105 -1.14 0.08 13.88
CA PHE A 105 -1.65 0.04 12.52
C PHE A 105 -3.07 0.63 12.45
N GLU A 106 -3.32 1.54 11.51
CA GLU A 106 -4.65 2.13 11.33
C GLU A 106 -5.08 2.33 9.87
N TYR A 107 -6.39 2.44 9.69
CA TYR A 107 -7.03 2.63 8.40
C TYR A 107 -7.69 3.99 8.26
N PHE A 108 -7.19 4.80 7.34
CA PHE A 108 -7.76 6.13 7.07
C PHE A 108 -8.48 6.19 5.73
N LYS A 109 -9.46 7.07 5.62
CA LYS A 109 -10.21 7.24 4.37
C LYS A 109 -9.37 7.96 3.32
N ASP A 110 -8.57 8.94 3.77
CA ASP A 110 -7.68 9.72 2.95
C ASP A 110 -6.46 10.16 3.79
N PRO A 111 -5.32 10.50 3.17
CA PRO A 111 -4.13 10.91 3.90
C PRO A 111 -4.30 12.21 4.72
N ASN A 112 -5.29 13.03 4.35
CA ASN A 112 -5.58 14.31 4.99
C ASN A 112 -6.78 14.22 5.97
N ASP A 113 -7.20 13.00 6.31
CA ASP A 113 -8.23 12.77 7.31
C ASP A 113 -7.71 13.29 8.65
N GLU A 114 -8.52 14.06 9.40
CA GLU A 114 -8.13 14.58 10.71
C GLU A 114 -7.65 13.46 11.63
N LYS A 115 -8.21 12.25 11.49
CA LYS A 115 -7.75 11.07 12.25
C LYS A 115 -6.34 10.64 11.87
N ALA A 116 -5.97 10.74 10.60
CA ALA A 116 -4.62 10.42 10.13
C ALA A 116 -3.61 11.44 10.66
N ILE A 117 -3.99 12.72 10.66
CA ILE A 117 -3.18 13.81 11.20
C ILE A 117 -2.97 13.59 12.70
N ASN A 118 -4.04 13.39 13.48
CA ASN A 118 -3.95 13.15 14.92
C ASN A 118 -3.10 11.92 15.25
N PHE A 119 -3.26 10.83 14.49
CA PHE A 119 -2.44 9.62 14.64
C PHE A 119 -0.94 9.92 14.48
N LEU A 120 -0.57 10.73 13.48
CA LEU A 120 0.82 11.11 13.25
C LEU A 120 1.34 12.10 14.31
N GLU A 121 0.50 13.05 14.74
CA GLU A 121 0.86 14.00 15.80
C GLU A 121 1.11 13.31 17.14
N ASP A 122 0.34 12.27 17.46
CA ASP A 122 0.52 11.47 18.67
C ASP A 122 1.84 10.66 18.63
N LEU A 123 2.15 10.09 17.46
CA LEU A 123 3.35 9.26 17.27
C LEU A 123 4.65 10.07 17.13
N LYS A 124 4.56 11.33 16.70
CA LYS A 124 5.69 12.24 16.47
C LYS A 124 6.83 11.59 15.66
N PRO A 125 6.56 11.10 14.44
CA PRO A 125 7.60 10.56 13.57
C PRO A 125 8.55 11.69 13.13
N ASP A 126 9.83 11.34 12.96
CA ASP A 126 10.80 12.23 12.32
C ASP A 126 10.63 12.20 10.78
N VAL A 127 10.14 11.08 10.21
CA VAL A 127 9.91 10.87 8.77
C VAL A 127 8.63 10.05 8.54
N ILE A 128 7.90 10.33 7.45
CA ILE A 128 6.74 9.57 6.95
C ILE A 128 7.03 9.07 5.53
#